data_AF-A0A6N9BU35-F1
#
_entry.id   AF-A0A6N9BU35-F1
#
_cell.length_a   1.000
_cell.length_b   1.000
_cell.length_c   1.000
_cell.angle_alpha   90.00
_cell.angle_beta   90.00
_cell.angle_gamma   90.00
#
_symmetry.space_group_name_H-M   'P 1'
#
loop_
_entity.id
_entity.type
_entity.pdbx_description
1 polymer ?
#
loop_
_entity_poly.entity_id
_entity_poly.type
_entity_poly.pdbx_seq_one_letter_code
_entity_poly.pdbx_strand_id
1 'polypeptide(L)'
;MNPNLLVKVAVGVVLAVVAMLVVVRCSRDEAASVAGVPTVGGEALSPETAAALGIEGDTPDDTVRTLIASVREMNERLARIETANVSLREDNARLRDMRRSVVAEVSRELAGEAARLREENRGVVADARDEVSGLKAEIERLVRDTPFAAAAAPEREVATGTVWLPPLEAESAGAGLLPWGSGPGGALPIAPEDEETPPVRPVYTIPKNATLVGARAFTALIGRVPVGEDARVTDPYFFKLLIGRDNLAANGHEIPELAYAVASGEAIGDWTLGCVSGDVTSLTFVFADGRVVTVPEPRDVTTGSGATRALRLGGLSDDFGNPCVAGKRITNAASYLSL
;
A
#
# COMPACT_ATOMS: atom_id res chain seq x y z
N MET A 1 60.13 3.39 3.34
CA MET A 1 59.33 2.91 2.20
C MET A 1 58.11 3.81 2.06
N ASN A 2 57.93 4.45 0.91
CA ASN A 2 56.92 5.50 0.74
C ASN A 2 55.52 4.86 0.63
N PRO A 3 54.54 5.21 1.50
CA PRO A 3 53.22 4.58 1.52
C PRO A 3 52.42 4.77 0.23
N ASN A 4 52.78 5.78 -0.58
CA ASN A 4 52.17 6.06 -1.88
C ASN A 4 52.61 5.11 -3.00
N LEU A 5 53.66 4.30 -2.79
CA LEU A 5 54.10 3.32 -3.79
C LEU A 5 53.24 2.06 -3.71
N LEU A 6 52.90 1.62 -2.51
CA LEU A 6 52.13 0.39 -2.28
C LEU A 6 50.68 0.54 -2.76
N VAL A 7 50.07 1.70 -2.54
CA VAL A 7 48.73 2.02 -3.06
C VAL A 7 48.72 2.09 -4.59
N LYS A 8 49.75 2.68 -5.22
CA LYS A 8 49.83 2.75 -6.70
C LYS A 8 50.01 1.37 -7.33
N VAL A 9 50.81 0.51 -6.71
CA VAL A 9 50.99 -0.87 -7.17
C VAL A 9 49.71 -1.68 -6.96
N ALA A 10 49.04 -1.55 -5.82
CA ALA A 10 47.79 -2.24 -5.54
C ALA A 10 46.68 -1.85 -6.52
N VAL A 11 46.51 -0.56 -6.80
CA VAL A 11 45.51 -0.07 -7.77
C VAL A 11 45.83 -0.56 -9.18
N GLY A 12 47.11 -0.57 -9.59
CA GLY A 12 47.54 -1.10 -10.88
C GLY A 12 47.25 -2.60 -11.05
N VAL A 13 47.48 -3.40 -9.99
CA VAL A 13 47.19 -4.84 -10.01
C VAL A 13 45.69 -5.11 -10.08
N VAL A 14 44.87 -4.37 -9.33
CA VAL A 14 43.40 -4.55 -9.37
C VAL A 14 42.85 -4.19 -10.75
N LEU A 15 43.29 -3.10 -11.36
CA LEU A 15 42.89 -2.71 -12.72
C LEU A 15 43.30 -3.75 -13.76
N ALA A 16 44.49 -4.34 -13.63
CA ALA A 16 44.96 -5.39 -14.52
C ALA A 16 44.12 -6.68 -14.39
N VAL A 17 43.76 -7.07 -13.16
CA VAL A 17 42.90 -8.25 -12.92
C VAL A 17 41.49 -8.04 -13.46
N VAL A 18 40.91 -6.84 -13.30
CA VAL A 18 39.60 -6.50 -13.87
C VAL A 18 39.65 -6.51 -15.40
N ALA A 19 40.67 -5.91 -16.01
CA ALA A 19 40.86 -5.94 -17.46
C ALA A 19 41.03 -7.38 -17.99
N MET A 20 41.78 -8.23 -17.27
CA MET A 20 41.96 -9.63 -17.62
C MET A 20 40.64 -10.42 -17.53
N LEU A 21 39.81 -10.17 -16.52
CA LEU A 21 38.48 -10.79 -16.39
C LEU A 21 37.53 -10.36 -17.51
N VAL A 22 37.58 -9.09 -17.94
CA VAL A 22 36.77 -8.59 -19.06
C VAL A 22 37.22 -9.24 -20.38
N VAL A 23 38.52 -9.36 -20.63
CA VAL A 23 39.04 -10.03 -21.83
C VAL A 23 38.66 -11.51 -21.85
N VAL A 24 38.76 -12.23 -20.72
CA VAL A 24 38.34 -13.65 -20.62
C VAL A 24 36.83 -13.81 -20.79
N ARG A 25 36.03 -12.79 -20.41
CA ARG A 25 34.58 -12.78 -20.61
C ARG A 25 34.21 -12.51 -22.07
N CYS A 26 34.86 -11.55 -22.72
CA CYS A 26 34.64 -11.23 -24.12
C CYS A 26 35.16 -12.33 -25.07
N SER A 27 36.24 -13.03 -24.74
CA SER A 27 36.70 -14.17 -25.54
C SER A 27 35.81 -15.42 -25.39
N ARG A 28 34.87 -15.42 -24.44
CA ARG A 28 33.93 -16.53 -24.21
C ARG A 28 32.61 -16.37 -24.96
N ASP A 29 32.33 -15.20 -25.53
CA ASP A 29 31.08 -14.92 -26.25
C ASP A 29 31.17 -15.13 -27.78
N GLU A 30 32.32 -15.58 -28.30
CA GLU A 30 32.53 -15.89 -29.73
C GLU A 30 32.82 -17.38 -30.04
N ALA A 31 32.31 -18.30 -29.21
CA ALA A 31 32.29 -19.73 -29.53
C ALA A 31 31.04 -20.41 -28.97
N ALA A 32 29.87 -20.01 -29.46
CA ALA A 32 28.64 -20.79 -29.31
C ALA A 32 27.95 -20.92 -30.67
N SER A 33 28.64 -21.55 -31.63
CA SER A 33 27.96 -22.24 -32.72
C SER A 33 27.18 -23.39 -32.12
N VAL A 34 25.88 -23.42 -32.40
CA VAL A 34 24.92 -24.46 -32.03
C VAL A 34 25.41 -25.82 -32.54
N ALA A 35 26.12 -26.56 -31.69
CA ALA A 35 26.42 -27.97 -31.88
C ALA A 35 25.34 -28.80 -31.19
N GLY A 36 24.89 -29.84 -31.88
CA GLY A 36 23.72 -30.64 -31.54
C GLY A 36 23.73 -31.21 -30.13
N VAL A 37 22.50 -31.43 -29.66
CA VAL A 37 22.16 -32.18 -28.46
C VAL A 37 23.00 -33.47 -28.39
N PRO A 38 23.81 -33.69 -27.33
CA PRO A 38 24.43 -34.98 -27.11
C PRO A 38 23.33 -35.94 -26.66
N THR A 39 22.87 -36.79 -27.58
CA THR A 39 22.21 -38.04 -27.20
C THR A 39 23.25 -38.86 -26.45
N VAL A 40 23.09 -38.95 -25.13
CA VAL A 40 23.89 -39.81 -24.25
C VAL A 40 23.57 -41.26 -24.63
N GLY A 41 24.34 -41.80 -25.58
CA GLY A 41 24.52 -43.23 -25.74
C GLY A 41 25.42 -43.71 -24.62
N GLY A 42 24.80 -44.20 -23.54
CA GLY A 42 25.51 -44.95 -22.51
C GLY A 42 25.90 -46.31 -23.06
N GLU A 43 27.19 -46.61 -22.98
CA GLU A 43 27.83 -47.90 -23.27
C GLU A 43 27.00 -49.09 -22.79
N ALA A 44 26.86 -50.13 -23.63
CA ALA A 44 26.13 -51.34 -23.29
C ALA A 44 26.74 -52.00 -22.04
N LEU A 45 25.94 -52.13 -20.98
CA LEU A 45 26.34 -52.79 -19.73
C LEU A 45 26.68 -54.27 -20.02
N SER A 46 27.84 -54.72 -19.52
CA SER A 46 28.24 -56.13 -19.57
C SER A 46 27.18 -57.01 -18.91
N PRO A 47 26.81 -58.17 -19.50
CA PRO A 47 25.72 -59.04 -19.04
C PRO A 47 25.86 -59.51 -17.58
N GLU A 48 27.07 -59.48 -17.02
CA GLU A 48 27.35 -59.87 -15.64
C GLU A 48 26.90 -58.83 -14.61
N THR A 49 26.85 -57.54 -14.97
CA THR A 49 26.44 -56.46 -14.05
C THR A 49 24.91 -56.33 -13.96
N ALA A 50 24.19 -56.74 -15.00
CA ALA A 50 22.73 -56.79 -15.03
C ALA A 50 22.16 -57.91 -14.14
N ALA A 51 22.83 -59.07 -14.08
CA ALA A 51 22.43 -60.20 -13.24
C ALA A 51 22.58 -59.90 -11.73
N ALA A 52 23.55 -59.05 -11.35
CA ALA A 52 23.78 -58.67 -9.95
C ALA A 52 22.76 -57.65 -9.40
N LEU A 53 21.99 -56.99 -10.27
CA LEU A 53 21.05 -55.93 -9.91
C LEU A 53 19.58 -56.39 -9.81
N GLY A 54 19.28 -57.68 -10.04
CA GLY A 54 17.95 -58.24 -9.82
C GLY A 54 16.83 -57.68 -10.70
N ILE A 55 17.17 -57.08 -11.85
CA ILE A 55 16.21 -56.59 -12.84
C ILE A 55 15.88 -57.76 -13.77
N GLU A 56 15.12 -58.71 -13.25
CA GLU A 56 14.70 -59.90 -13.98
C GLU A 56 13.28 -59.66 -14.51
N GLY A 57 13.17 -59.06 -15.69
CA GLY A 57 11.87 -58.90 -16.35
C GLY A 57 11.83 -58.08 -17.63
N ASP A 58 12.53 -56.94 -17.72
CA ASP A 58 12.47 -56.09 -18.92
C ASP A 58 13.62 -56.43 -19.87
N THR A 59 13.28 -56.94 -21.05
CA THR A 59 14.21 -57.08 -22.16
C THR A 59 14.77 -55.69 -22.52
N PRO A 60 16.02 -55.55 -23.00
CA PRO A 60 16.59 -54.26 -23.39
C PRO A 60 15.70 -53.46 -24.36
N ASP A 61 14.96 -54.16 -25.22
CA ASP A 61 13.98 -53.58 -26.14
C ASP A 61 12.75 -52.96 -25.43
N ASP A 62 12.30 -53.55 -24.32
CA ASP A 62 11.17 -53.06 -23.52
C ASP A 62 11.52 -51.78 -22.74
N THR A 63 12.77 -51.67 -22.26
CA THR A 63 13.26 -50.42 -21.64
C THR A 63 13.37 -49.29 -22.66
N VAL A 64 13.83 -49.58 -23.88
CA VAL A 64 13.93 -48.60 -24.97
C VAL A 64 12.53 -48.17 -25.42
N ARG A 65 11.58 -49.09 -25.57
CA ARG A 65 10.17 -48.75 -25.86
C ARG A 65 9.57 -47.85 -24.80
N THR A 66 9.84 -48.13 -23.53
CA THR A 66 9.31 -47.34 -22.41
C THR A 66 9.92 -45.94 -22.37
N LEU A 67 11.23 -45.81 -22.60
CA LEU A 67 11.90 -44.51 -22.72
C LEU A 67 11.38 -43.71 -23.92
N ILE A 68 11.20 -44.34 -25.08
CA ILE A 68 10.62 -43.70 -26.27
C ILE A 68 9.19 -43.24 -25.98
N ALA A 69 8.39 -44.05 -25.27
CA ALA A 69 7.04 -43.66 -24.86
C ALA A 69 7.07 -42.45 -23.89
N SER A 70 7.98 -42.44 -22.92
CA SER A 70 8.14 -41.34 -21.97
C SER A 70 8.61 -40.05 -22.63
N VAL A 71 9.58 -40.13 -23.55
CA VAL A 71 10.07 -38.97 -24.31
C VAL A 71 8.97 -38.42 -25.22
N ARG A 72 8.20 -39.30 -25.87
CA ARG A 72 7.04 -38.89 -26.67
C ARG A 72 5.99 -38.18 -25.80
N GLU A 73 5.68 -38.74 -24.63
CA GLU A 73 4.75 -38.11 -23.69
C GLU A 73 5.26 -36.74 -23.22
N MET A 74 6.56 -36.61 -22.96
CA MET A 74 7.17 -35.35 -22.54
C MET A 74 7.12 -34.29 -23.65
N ASN A 75 7.38 -34.69 -24.90
CA ASN A 75 7.26 -33.80 -26.05
C ASN A 75 5.80 -33.36 -26.28
N GLU A 76 4.85 -34.27 -26.11
CA GLU A 76 3.42 -33.92 -26.16
C GLU A 76 3.02 -32.97 -25.02
N ARG A 77 3.59 -33.12 -23.81
CA ARG A 77 3.38 -32.17 -22.71
C ARG A 77 3.98 -30.80 -23.00
N LEU A 78 5.18 -30.73 -23.57
CA LEU A 78 5.81 -29.47 -23.96
C LEU A 78 4.98 -28.74 -25.02
N ALA A 79 4.50 -29.45 -26.05
CA ALA A 79 3.62 -28.88 -27.07
C ALA A 79 2.29 -28.35 -26.50
N ARG A 80 1.71 -29.04 -25.50
CA ARG A 80 0.51 -28.56 -24.79
C ARG A 80 0.78 -27.31 -23.96
N ILE A 81 1.92 -27.24 -23.28
CA ILE A 81 2.30 -26.06 -22.49
C ILE A 81 2.55 -24.86 -23.39
N GLU A 82 3.21 -25.07 -24.53
CA GLU A 82 3.48 -23.99 -25.48
C GLU A 82 2.18 -23.42 -26.07
N THR A 83 1.26 -24.28 -26.51
CA THR A 83 -0.05 -23.84 -27.01
C THR A 83 -0.87 -23.13 -25.93
N ALA A 84 -0.88 -23.63 -24.69
CA ALA A 84 -1.53 -22.95 -23.57
C ALA A 84 -0.90 -21.59 -23.23
N ASN A 85 0.41 -21.45 -23.36
CA ASN A 85 1.09 -20.15 -23.15
C ASN A 85 0.76 -19.15 -24.25
N VAL A 86 0.65 -19.61 -25.51
CA VAL A 86 0.23 -18.75 -26.63
C VAL A 86 -1.21 -18.27 -26.41
N SER A 87 -2.14 -19.17 -26.10
CA SER A 87 -3.54 -18.79 -25.84
C SER A 87 -3.67 -17.84 -24.65
N LEU A 88 -2.95 -18.10 -23.55
CA LEU A 88 -2.94 -17.22 -22.38
C LEU A 88 -2.39 -15.82 -22.73
N ARG A 89 -1.42 -15.71 -23.63
CA ARG A 89 -0.89 -14.41 -24.08
C ARG A 89 -1.93 -13.66 -24.91
N GLU A 90 -2.65 -14.34 -25.79
CA GLU A 90 -3.74 -13.75 -26.57
C GLU A 90 -4.89 -13.27 -25.69
N ASP A 91 -5.31 -14.10 -24.72
CA ASP A 91 -6.36 -13.73 -23.76
C ASP A 91 -5.94 -12.53 -22.90
N ASN A 92 -4.69 -12.49 -22.43
CA ASN A 92 -4.16 -11.34 -21.70
C ASN A 92 -4.12 -10.07 -22.56
N ALA A 93 -3.76 -10.18 -23.85
CA ALA A 93 -3.80 -9.06 -24.77
C ALA A 93 -5.24 -8.56 -24.97
N ARG A 94 -6.19 -9.48 -25.18
CA ARG A 94 -7.62 -9.17 -25.33
C ARG A 94 -8.21 -8.50 -24.10
N LEU A 95 -7.88 -8.99 -22.90
CA LEU A 95 -8.33 -8.41 -21.64
C LEU A 95 -7.76 -6.99 -21.44
N ARG A 96 -6.51 -6.75 -21.85
CA ARG A 96 -5.92 -5.41 -21.82
C ARG A 96 -6.62 -4.46 -22.78
N ASP A 97 -7.02 -4.94 -23.96
CA ASP A 97 -7.76 -4.15 -24.94
C ASP A 97 -9.16 -3.79 -24.43
N MET A 98 -9.89 -4.76 -23.87
CA MET A 98 -11.18 -4.53 -23.24
C MET A 98 -11.07 -3.55 -22.05
N ARG A 99 -10.03 -3.69 -21.22
CA ARG A 99 -9.78 -2.74 -20.13
C ARG A 99 -9.55 -1.32 -20.66
N ARG A 100 -8.77 -1.18 -21.75
CA ARG A 100 -8.53 0.13 -22.38
C ARG A 100 -9.81 0.74 -22.94
N SER A 101 -10.66 -0.06 -23.59
CA SER A 101 -11.93 0.44 -24.14
C SER A 101 -12.89 0.89 -23.04
N VAL A 102 -13.03 0.10 -21.96
CA VAL A 102 -13.88 0.45 -20.82
C VAL A 102 -13.37 1.72 -20.12
N VAL A 103 -12.06 1.83 -19.89
CA VAL A 103 -11.48 3.06 -19.28
C VAL A 103 -11.69 4.28 -20.18
N ALA A 104 -11.58 4.13 -21.51
CA ALA A 104 -11.85 5.20 -22.46
C ALA A 104 -13.34 5.59 -22.53
N GLU A 105 -14.25 4.67 -22.25
CA GLU A 105 -15.69 4.95 -22.17
C GLU A 105 -16.04 5.67 -20.87
N VAL A 106 -15.64 5.12 -19.72
CA VAL A 106 -15.86 5.69 -18.40
C VAL A 106 -15.26 7.10 -18.29
N SER A 107 -14.04 7.30 -18.79
CA SER A 107 -13.41 8.64 -18.78
C SER A 107 -14.17 9.67 -19.61
N ARG A 108 -14.80 9.25 -20.73
CA ARG A 108 -15.65 10.14 -21.54
C ARG A 108 -16.95 10.49 -20.82
N GLU A 109 -17.58 9.53 -20.16
CA GLU A 109 -18.79 9.77 -19.36
C GLU A 109 -18.50 10.71 -18.18
N LEU A 110 -17.47 10.44 -17.39
CA LEU A 110 -17.07 11.32 -16.28
C LEU A 110 -16.68 12.72 -16.75
N ALA A 111 -15.97 12.84 -17.88
CA ALA A 111 -15.63 14.15 -18.45
C ALA A 111 -16.89 14.93 -18.87
N GLY A 112 -17.89 14.23 -19.40
CA GLY A 112 -19.20 14.82 -19.73
C GLY A 112 -19.96 15.31 -18.50
N GLU A 113 -20.06 14.50 -17.45
CA GLU A 113 -20.71 14.89 -16.20
C GLU A 113 -19.98 16.04 -15.50
N ALA A 114 -18.66 15.98 -15.45
CA ALA A 114 -17.85 17.03 -14.84
C ALA A 114 -17.92 18.35 -15.63
N ALA A 115 -18.17 18.32 -16.94
CA ALA A 115 -18.44 19.52 -17.73
C ALA A 115 -19.83 20.10 -17.41
N ARG A 116 -20.85 19.24 -17.30
CA ARG A 116 -22.22 19.67 -16.93
C ARG A 116 -22.29 20.32 -15.56
N LEU A 117 -21.69 19.69 -14.54
CA LEU A 117 -21.63 20.22 -13.17
C LEU A 117 -20.89 21.56 -13.09
N ARG A 118 -19.84 21.74 -13.90
CA ARG A 118 -19.13 23.02 -13.96
C ARG A 118 -19.98 24.13 -14.58
N GLU A 119 -20.76 23.81 -15.60
CA GLU A 119 -21.68 24.77 -16.21
C GLU A 119 -22.82 25.15 -15.25
N GLU A 120 -23.40 24.18 -14.55
CA GLU A 120 -24.43 24.40 -13.53
C GLU A 120 -23.90 25.30 -12.39
N ASN A 121 -22.74 24.96 -11.81
CA ASN A 121 -22.11 25.78 -10.78
C ASN A 121 -21.78 27.19 -11.27
N ARG A 122 -21.38 27.35 -12.54
CA ARG A 122 -21.11 28.65 -13.14
C ARG A 122 -22.39 29.49 -13.24
N GLY A 123 -23.52 28.86 -13.56
CA GLY A 123 -24.84 29.50 -13.56
C GLY A 123 -25.25 29.97 -12.17
N VAL A 124 -25.13 29.11 -11.16
CA VAL A 124 -25.45 29.45 -9.76
C VAL A 124 -24.58 30.60 -9.24
N VAL A 125 -23.29 30.61 -9.56
CA VAL A 125 -22.37 31.69 -9.16
C VAL A 125 -22.72 33.00 -9.88
N ALA A 126 -23.18 32.96 -11.13
CA ALA A 126 -23.63 34.14 -11.85
C ALA A 126 -24.92 34.70 -11.23
N ASP A 127 -25.89 33.85 -10.93
CA ASP A 127 -27.17 34.23 -10.31
C ASP A 127 -26.98 34.84 -8.91
N ALA A 128 -26.17 34.20 -8.06
CA ALA A 128 -25.82 34.73 -6.74
C ALA A 128 -25.09 36.07 -6.83
N ARG A 129 -24.26 36.28 -7.85
CA ARG A 129 -23.56 37.56 -8.07
C ARG A 129 -24.54 38.67 -8.45
N ASP A 130 -25.53 38.35 -9.26
CA ASP A 130 -26.55 39.30 -9.69
C ASP A 130 -27.44 39.70 -8.50
N GLU A 131 -27.85 38.74 -7.66
CA GLU A 131 -28.63 39.00 -6.43
C GLU A 131 -27.85 39.90 -5.45
N VAL A 132 -26.57 39.62 -5.22
CA VAL A 132 -25.71 40.46 -4.37
C VAL A 132 -25.58 41.87 -4.94
N SER A 133 -25.48 42.02 -6.26
CA SER A 133 -25.41 43.34 -6.89
C SER A 133 -26.72 44.13 -6.76
N GLY A 134 -27.87 43.45 -6.82
CA GLY A 134 -29.20 44.03 -6.61
C GLY A 134 -29.39 44.49 -5.17
N LEU A 135 -29.08 43.63 -4.20
CA LEU A 135 -29.11 43.97 -2.77
C LEU A 135 -28.19 45.13 -2.43
N LYS A 136 -26.99 45.18 -3.05
CA LYS A 136 -26.07 46.31 -2.88
C LYS A 136 -26.69 47.62 -3.38
N ALA A 137 -27.31 47.62 -4.57
CA ALA A 137 -27.96 48.80 -5.11
C ALA A 137 -29.14 49.27 -4.24
N GLU A 138 -29.87 48.33 -3.64
CA GLU A 138 -30.95 48.63 -2.70
C GLU A 138 -30.43 49.25 -1.39
N ILE A 139 -29.37 48.68 -0.81
CA ILE A 139 -28.68 49.24 0.37
C ILE A 139 -28.17 50.66 0.06
N GLU A 140 -27.53 50.89 -1.08
CA GLU A 140 -27.06 52.21 -1.47
C GLU A 140 -28.19 53.22 -1.66
N ARG A 141 -29.39 52.77 -2.01
CA ARG A 141 -30.60 53.61 -2.09
C ARG A 141 -31.10 53.98 -0.70
N LEU A 142 -31.21 53.00 0.20
CA LEU A 142 -31.63 53.20 1.60
C LEU A 142 -30.67 54.11 2.39
N VAL A 143 -29.36 53.99 2.15
CA VAL A 143 -28.34 54.86 2.78
C VAL A 143 -28.42 56.30 2.25
N ARG A 144 -28.79 56.50 0.98
CA ARG A 144 -29.01 57.85 0.42
C ARG A 144 -30.27 58.52 0.96
N ASP A 145 -31.32 57.73 1.18
CA ASP A 145 -32.63 58.21 1.62
C ASP A 145 -32.73 58.36 3.14
N THR A 146 -31.70 57.99 3.90
CA THR A 146 -31.63 58.24 5.35
C THR A 146 -31.01 59.61 5.62
N PRO A 147 -31.78 60.63 6.04
CA PRO A 147 -31.22 61.89 6.48
C PRO A 147 -30.51 61.65 7.82
N PHE A 148 -29.19 61.53 7.79
CA PHE A 148 -28.39 61.59 9.01
C PHE A 148 -28.46 63.04 9.52
N ALA A 149 -29.46 63.32 10.36
CA ALA A 149 -29.50 64.55 11.13
C ALA A 149 -28.28 64.53 12.05
N ALA A 150 -27.26 65.32 11.69
CA ALA A 150 -26.15 65.65 12.56
C ALA A 150 -26.68 66.44 13.76
N ALA A 151 -27.25 65.74 14.72
CA ALA A 151 -27.52 66.29 16.03
C ALA A 151 -26.16 66.43 16.73
N ALA A 152 -25.70 67.67 16.85
CA ALA A 152 -24.57 68.04 17.66
C ALA A 152 -24.78 67.52 19.10
N ALA A 153 -23.99 66.53 19.49
CA ALA A 153 -23.91 66.08 20.87
C ALA A 153 -22.96 67.00 21.64
N PRO A 154 -23.26 67.35 22.91
CA PRO A 154 -22.37 68.16 23.72
C PRO A 154 -21.10 67.39 24.09
N GLU A 155 -19.98 68.11 24.13
CA GLU A 155 -18.65 67.61 24.51
C GLU A 155 -18.72 66.81 25.81
N ARG A 156 -18.47 65.50 25.69
CA ARG A 156 -18.16 64.61 26.82
C ARG A 156 -16.71 64.20 26.68
N GLU A 157 -15.93 64.45 27.71
CA GLU A 157 -14.52 64.08 27.82
C GLU A 157 -14.32 62.62 27.37
N VAL A 158 -13.51 62.47 26.32
CA VAL A 158 -13.07 61.18 25.82
C VAL A 158 -12.01 60.67 26.80
N ALA A 159 -12.42 59.78 27.70
CA ALA A 159 -11.48 58.89 28.36
C ALA A 159 -10.84 58.01 27.28
N THR A 160 -9.55 58.24 27.00
CA THR A 160 -8.72 57.38 26.16
C THR A 160 -8.46 56.06 26.87
N GLY A 161 -9.47 55.20 26.89
CA GLY A 161 -9.34 53.79 27.22
C GLY A 161 -9.91 52.99 26.07
N THR A 162 -9.08 52.26 25.34
CA THR A 162 -9.55 51.26 24.37
C THR A 162 -10.38 50.23 25.12
N VAL A 163 -11.71 50.34 25.01
CA VAL A 163 -12.66 49.35 25.51
C VAL A 163 -12.77 48.26 24.46
N TRP A 164 -12.32 47.06 24.81
CA TRP A 164 -12.48 45.89 23.96
C TRP A 164 -13.92 45.36 24.12
N LEU A 165 -14.71 45.37 23.04
CA LEU A 165 -16.00 44.69 23.03
C LEU A 165 -15.81 43.24 22.54
N PRO A 166 -16.15 42.23 23.34
CA PRO A 166 -16.10 40.85 22.89
C PRO A 166 -17.15 40.55 21.81
N PRO A 167 -16.87 39.61 20.89
CA PRO A 167 -17.86 39.13 19.94
C PRO A 167 -19.06 38.56 20.69
N LEU A 168 -20.24 38.87 20.18
CA LEU A 168 -21.55 38.67 20.81
C LEU A 168 -22.01 37.20 20.77
N GLU A 169 -21.11 36.24 20.99
CA GLU A 169 -21.43 34.82 21.07
C GLU A 169 -20.48 34.13 22.06
N ALA A 170 -20.77 34.27 23.36
CA ALA A 170 -20.23 33.38 24.40
C ALA A 170 -21.13 33.38 25.64
N GLU A 171 -22.42 33.13 25.46
CA GLU A 171 -23.28 32.67 26.56
C GLU A 171 -23.36 31.14 26.53
N SER A 172 -22.53 30.49 27.34
CA SER A 172 -22.99 29.52 28.37
C SER A 172 -21.80 28.71 28.88
N ALA A 173 -21.68 28.74 30.19
CA ALA A 173 -20.62 28.13 30.97
C ALA A 173 -20.72 26.60 30.99
N GLY A 174 -19.57 25.94 30.96
CA GLY A 174 -19.45 24.53 31.29
C GLY A 174 -18.03 24.01 31.20
N ALA A 175 -17.31 24.06 32.33
CA ALA A 175 -16.12 23.27 32.66
C ALA A 175 -14.85 23.48 31.80
N GLY A 176 -13.85 24.09 32.43
CA GLY A 176 -12.60 24.53 31.81
C GLY A 176 -11.62 23.44 31.41
N LEU A 177 -10.59 23.89 30.67
CA LEU A 177 -9.44 23.08 30.25
C LEU A 177 -8.07 23.74 30.48
N LEU A 178 -7.95 24.80 31.28
CA LEU A 178 -6.65 25.40 31.59
C LEU A 178 -6.54 25.80 33.07
N PRO A 179 -5.65 25.18 33.87
CA PRO A 179 -5.34 25.66 35.20
C PRO A 179 -4.24 26.71 35.06
N TRP A 180 -4.58 27.98 35.25
CA TRP A 180 -3.58 29.00 35.55
C TRP A 180 -4.04 29.75 36.79
N GLY A 181 -3.49 29.29 37.91
CA GLY A 181 -3.60 29.95 39.20
C GLY A 181 -2.81 31.25 39.21
N SER A 182 -3.43 32.22 39.86
CA SER A 182 -3.08 33.63 40.00
C SER A 182 -1.85 33.91 40.86
N GLY A 183 -1.14 35.01 40.59
CA GLY A 183 -0.29 35.71 41.57
C GLY A 183 0.99 36.36 41.02
N PRO A 184 1.29 37.63 41.32
CA PRO A 184 2.49 38.31 40.84
C PRO A 184 3.69 38.05 41.77
N GLY A 185 4.83 37.63 41.22
CA GLY A 185 6.09 37.55 41.96
C GLY A 185 6.71 36.15 42.09
N GLY A 186 6.86 35.43 40.98
CA GLY A 186 7.69 34.23 40.91
C GLY A 186 8.44 34.22 39.59
N ALA A 187 9.76 34.42 39.64
CA ALA A 187 10.63 34.21 38.48
C ALA A 187 10.47 32.76 38.01
N LEU A 188 9.99 32.59 36.78
CA LEU A 188 9.89 31.27 36.15
C LEU A 188 11.31 30.71 36.01
N PRO A 189 11.57 29.45 36.44
CA PRO A 189 12.81 28.79 36.07
C PRO A 189 12.79 28.64 34.55
N ILE A 190 13.73 29.32 33.87
CA ILE A 190 14.02 29.08 32.47
C ILE A 190 14.45 27.61 32.39
N ALA A 191 13.56 26.75 31.89
CA ALA A 191 13.92 25.40 31.50
C ALA A 191 15.07 25.51 30.48
N PRO A 192 16.11 24.67 30.57
CA PRO A 192 17.17 24.69 29.57
C PRO A 192 16.52 24.51 28.20
N GLU A 193 16.86 25.40 27.27
CA GLU A 193 16.44 25.32 25.88
C GLU A 193 16.82 23.92 25.36
N ASP A 194 15.82 23.04 25.26
CA ASP A 194 15.95 21.82 24.47
C ASP A 194 16.36 22.28 23.08
N GLU A 195 17.53 21.84 22.60
CA GLU A 195 18.02 22.16 21.27
C GLU A 195 16.89 21.95 20.26
N GLU A 196 16.38 23.05 19.72
CA GLU A 196 15.24 23.07 18.82
C GLU A 196 15.71 22.45 17.50
N THR A 197 15.63 21.12 17.42
CA THR A 197 15.85 20.39 16.17
C THR A 197 14.95 21.04 15.13
N PRO A 198 15.49 21.49 13.98
CA PRO A 198 14.71 22.22 12.99
C PRO A 198 13.46 21.41 12.64
N PRO A 199 12.29 22.05 12.47
CA PRO A 199 11.04 21.33 12.22
C PRO A 199 11.24 20.44 11.00
N VAL A 200 11.32 19.14 11.23
CA VAL A 200 11.44 18.12 10.20
C VAL A 200 10.17 18.20 9.40
N ARG A 201 10.22 18.85 8.22
CA ARG A 201 9.10 18.86 7.28
C ARG A 201 9.00 17.47 6.69
N PRO A 202 7.98 16.68 7.06
CA PRO A 202 7.95 15.29 6.65
C PRO A 202 7.38 15.25 5.23
N VAL A 203 8.27 15.10 4.24
CA VAL A 203 7.92 15.14 2.82
C VAL A 203 7.22 13.85 2.37
N TYR A 204 7.57 12.71 2.99
CA TYR A 204 7.05 11.39 2.66
C TYR A 204 6.31 10.82 3.87
N THR A 205 4.99 11.04 3.94
CA THR A 205 4.14 10.55 5.04
C THR A 205 2.97 9.74 4.54
N ILE A 206 2.64 8.69 5.28
CA ILE A 206 1.37 7.97 5.16
C ILE A 206 0.51 8.43 6.33
N PRO A 207 -0.61 9.14 6.07
CA PRO A 207 -1.47 9.59 7.16
C PRO A 207 -2.14 8.40 7.86
N LYS A 208 -2.51 8.59 9.12
CA LYS A 208 -3.40 7.65 9.81
C LYS A 208 -4.70 7.51 9.01
N ASN A 209 -5.20 6.28 8.89
CA ASN A 209 -6.38 5.94 8.08
C ASN A 209 -6.21 6.14 6.56
N ALA A 210 -4.98 6.19 6.04
CA ALA A 210 -4.77 6.18 4.59
C ALA A 210 -5.36 4.91 3.96
N THR A 211 -6.07 5.06 2.84
CA THR A 211 -6.57 3.93 2.05
C THR A 211 -5.51 3.51 1.04
N LEU A 212 -4.93 2.33 1.23
CA LEU A 212 -3.93 1.74 0.34
C LEU A 212 -4.65 0.82 -0.66
N VAL A 213 -5.02 1.37 -1.82
CA VAL A 213 -5.78 0.66 -2.86
C VAL A 213 -4.89 -0.35 -3.59
N GLY A 214 -5.47 -1.36 -4.26
CA GLY A 214 -4.72 -2.25 -5.15
C GLY A 214 -3.72 -3.18 -4.46
N ALA A 215 -3.89 -3.41 -3.15
CA ALA A 215 -3.16 -4.42 -2.41
C ALA A 215 -3.52 -5.82 -2.93
N ARG A 216 -2.53 -6.71 -3.03
CA ARG A 216 -2.73 -8.10 -3.45
C ARG A 216 -2.53 -9.04 -2.27
N ALA A 217 -3.48 -9.95 -2.06
CA ALA A 217 -3.34 -10.97 -1.04
C ALA A 217 -2.20 -11.94 -1.41
N PHE A 218 -1.23 -12.09 -0.50
CA PHE A 218 -0.13 -13.05 -0.64
C PHE A 218 -0.50 -14.43 -0.10
N THR A 219 -1.47 -14.47 0.82
CA THR A 219 -2.09 -15.67 1.37
C THR A 219 -3.58 -15.68 1.05
N ALA A 220 -4.24 -16.84 1.16
CA ALA A 220 -5.70 -16.88 1.11
C ALA A 220 -6.29 -16.06 2.26
N LEU A 221 -7.36 -15.30 1.98
CA LEU A 221 -8.15 -14.63 3.00
C LEU A 221 -9.17 -15.63 3.55
N ILE A 222 -8.89 -16.15 4.74
CA ILE A 222 -9.72 -17.13 5.43
C ILE A 222 -10.09 -16.51 6.77
N GLY A 223 -11.36 -16.53 7.14
CA GLY A 223 -11.84 -16.07 8.44
C GLY A 223 -12.57 -17.20 9.15
N ARG A 224 -12.17 -17.52 10.39
CA ARG A 224 -12.97 -18.40 11.25
C ARG A 224 -14.17 -17.62 11.76
N VAL A 225 -15.32 -18.27 11.78
CA VAL A 225 -16.53 -17.74 12.40
C VAL A 225 -16.51 -18.09 13.88
N PRO A 226 -16.74 -17.12 14.79
CA PRO A 226 -16.83 -17.40 16.22
C PRO A 226 -18.03 -18.30 16.51
N VAL A 227 -17.81 -19.33 17.35
CA VAL A 227 -18.85 -20.24 17.83
C VAL A 227 -18.95 -20.10 19.35
N GLY A 228 -19.98 -19.40 19.83
CA GLY A 228 -20.19 -19.15 21.27
C GLY A 228 -20.80 -17.77 21.55
N GLU A 229 -21.33 -17.59 22.76
CA GLU A 229 -21.98 -16.33 23.20
C GLU A 229 -20.98 -15.16 23.33
N ASP A 230 -19.70 -15.47 23.57
CA ASP A 230 -18.65 -14.46 23.81
C ASP A 230 -18.17 -13.73 22.56
N ALA A 231 -18.69 -14.05 21.37
CA ALA A 231 -18.35 -13.46 20.07
C ALA A 231 -16.84 -13.40 19.72
N ARG A 232 -15.98 -14.08 20.49
CA ARG A 232 -14.53 -14.11 20.29
C ARG A 232 -14.14 -15.29 19.41
N VAL A 233 -13.28 -15.02 18.44
CA VAL A 233 -12.70 -16.06 17.59
C VAL A 233 -11.50 -16.65 18.31
N THR A 234 -11.57 -17.94 18.60
CA THR A 234 -10.41 -18.72 19.03
C THR A 234 -9.53 -18.99 17.81
N ASP A 235 -8.25 -18.60 17.87
CA ASP A 235 -7.24 -18.81 16.81
C ASP A 235 -7.67 -18.22 15.44
N PRO A 236 -7.78 -16.88 15.31
CA PRO A 236 -8.08 -16.25 14.03
C PRO A 236 -6.99 -16.56 13.00
N TYR A 237 -7.38 -16.69 11.73
CA TYR A 237 -6.41 -16.89 10.66
C TYR A 237 -5.64 -15.61 10.40
N PHE A 238 -4.33 -15.72 10.14
CA PHE A 238 -3.54 -14.58 9.70
C PHE A 238 -3.60 -14.42 8.18
N PHE A 239 -3.49 -13.18 7.72
CA PHE A 239 -3.33 -12.87 6.31
C PHE A 239 -2.13 -11.97 6.07
N LYS A 240 -1.59 -12.03 4.85
CA LYS A 240 -0.56 -11.11 4.36
C LYS A 240 -0.98 -10.48 3.05
N LEU A 241 -0.78 -9.18 2.93
CA LEU A 241 -0.99 -8.42 1.71
C LEU A 241 0.31 -7.81 1.23
N LEU A 242 0.50 -7.78 -0.08
CA LEU A 242 1.55 -7.03 -0.74
C LEU A 242 0.95 -5.74 -1.31
N ILE A 243 1.51 -4.61 -0.91
CA ILE A 243 1.13 -3.28 -1.33
C ILE A 243 2.24 -2.73 -2.24
N GLY A 244 1.87 -2.37 -3.47
CA GLY A 244 2.79 -1.81 -4.44
C GLY A 244 3.23 -0.39 -4.09
N ARG A 245 4.38 0.02 -4.64
CA ARG A 245 4.95 1.37 -4.49
C ARG A 245 3.94 2.48 -4.79
N ASP A 246 3.18 2.32 -5.87
CA ASP A 246 2.26 3.34 -6.39
C ASP A 246 1.11 3.67 -5.42
N ASN A 247 0.89 2.83 -4.39
CA ASN A 247 -0.20 2.97 -3.43
C ASN A 247 0.24 3.55 -2.08
N LEU A 248 1.54 3.74 -1.85
CA LEU A 248 2.11 4.01 -0.52
C LEU A 248 2.41 5.48 -0.24
N ALA A 249 1.89 6.40 -1.04
CA ALA A 249 2.12 7.82 -0.84
C ALA A 249 0.93 8.68 -1.24
N ALA A 250 0.72 9.73 -0.43
CA ALA A 250 -0.33 10.71 -0.63
C ALA A 250 0.06 11.76 -1.67
N ASN A 251 -0.93 12.40 -2.29
CA ASN A 251 -0.75 13.58 -3.16
C ASN A 251 0.12 13.34 -4.41
N GLY A 252 0.23 12.09 -4.88
CA GLY A 252 0.99 11.75 -6.10
C GLY A 252 2.50 11.81 -5.94
N HIS A 253 3.01 11.92 -4.71
CA HIS A 253 4.43 11.74 -4.43
C HIS A 253 4.75 10.25 -4.34
N GLU A 254 5.99 9.85 -4.60
CA GLU A 254 6.47 8.49 -4.37
C GLU A 254 7.54 8.51 -3.27
N ILE A 255 7.53 7.53 -2.37
CA ILE A 255 8.59 7.38 -1.37
C ILE A 255 9.85 6.88 -2.11
N PRO A 256 10.98 7.60 -2.03
CA PRO A 256 12.18 7.22 -2.76
C PRO A 256 12.66 5.84 -2.31
N GLU A 257 13.11 5.05 -3.29
CA GLU A 257 13.66 3.71 -3.09
C GLU A 257 12.69 2.70 -2.47
N LEU A 258 11.41 3.02 -2.24
CA LEU A 258 10.45 2.05 -1.72
C LEU A 258 10.11 1.02 -2.80
N ALA A 259 10.40 -0.25 -2.55
CA ALA A 259 10.10 -1.33 -3.49
C ALA A 259 8.63 -1.79 -3.34
N TYR A 260 8.25 -2.16 -2.11
CA TYR A 260 6.90 -2.58 -1.74
C TYR A 260 6.71 -2.53 -0.22
N ALA A 261 5.47 -2.62 0.22
CA ALA A 261 5.15 -2.88 1.63
C ALA A 261 4.37 -4.18 1.78
N VAL A 262 4.51 -4.82 2.95
CA VAL A 262 3.79 -6.02 3.33
C VAL A 262 2.96 -5.70 4.57
N ALA A 263 1.63 -5.76 4.45
CA ALA A 263 0.73 -5.67 5.58
C ALA A 263 0.41 -7.06 6.10
N SER A 264 0.42 -7.24 7.41
CA SER A 264 -0.01 -8.49 8.06
C SER A 264 -1.06 -8.20 9.11
N GLY A 265 -1.99 -9.15 9.27
CA GLY A 265 -3.14 -8.96 10.14
C GLY A 265 -3.87 -10.26 10.43
N GLU A 266 -4.95 -10.14 11.20
CA GLU A 266 -5.83 -11.24 11.58
C GLU A 266 -7.18 -11.10 10.87
N ALA A 267 -7.71 -12.22 10.37
CA ALA A 267 -8.96 -12.31 9.64
C ALA A 267 -9.99 -13.13 10.42
N ILE A 268 -11.21 -12.59 10.46
CA ILE A 268 -12.38 -13.14 11.14
C ILE A 268 -13.50 -13.27 10.11
N GLY A 269 -14.21 -14.39 10.14
CA GLY A 269 -15.33 -14.66 9.26
C GLY A 269 -16.65 -14.19 9.86
N ASP A 270 -17.52 -13.61 9.03
CA ASP A 270 -18.92 -13.37 9.38
C ASP A 270 -19.80 -14.48 8.80
N TRP A 271 -20.57 -15.15 9.66
CA TRP A 271 -21.45 -16.25 9.27
C TRP A 271 -22.63 -15.81 8.41
N THR A 272 -23.24 -14.68 8.78
CA THR A 272 -24.49 -14.17 8.23
C THR A 272 -24.26 -13.59 6.85
N LEU A 273 -23.17 -12.84 6.70
CA LEU A 273 -22.80 -12.19 5.44
C LEU A 273 -21.91 -13.06 4.54
N GLY A 274 -21.34 -14.16 5.07
CA GLY A 274 -20.50 -15.06 4.29
C GLY A 274 -19.23 -14.38 3.78
N CYS A 275 -18.64 -13.50 4.59
CA CYS A 275 -17.49 -12.69 4.21
C CYS A 275 -16.36 -12.81 5.24
N VAL A 276 -15.22 -12.21 4.90
CA VAL A 276 -14.06 -12.11 5.79
C VAL A 276 -13.77 -10.64 6.05
N SER A 277 -13.68 -10.30 7.34
CA SER A 277 -13.20 -9.01 7.82
C SER A 277 -11.80 -9.21 8.39
N GLY A 278 -10.89 -8.27 8.20
CA GLY A 278 -9.54 -8.40 8.72
C GLY A 278 -8.95 -7.10 9.22
N ASP A 279 -8.18 -7.22 10.30
CA ASP A 279 -7.51 -6.11 10.95
C ASP A 279 -6.01 -6.20 10.74
N VAL A 280 -5.43 -5.13 10.20
CA VAL A 280 -3.99 -5.02 9.97
C VAL A 280 -3.32 -4.64 11.29
N THR A 281 -2.37 -5.46 11.73
CA THR A 281 -1.64 -5.29 13.00
C THR A 281 -0.21 -4.82 12.78
N SER A 282 0.37 -5.10 11.60
CA SER A 282 1.72 -4.68 11.25
C SER A 282 1.86 -4.33 9.77
N LEU A 283 2.73 -3.38 9.49
CA LEU A 283 3.07 -2.93 8.14
C LEU A 283 4.59 -2.86 8.01
N THR A 284 5.14 -3.62 7.07
CA THR A 284 6.59 -3.70 6.83
C THR A 284 6.93 -3.11 5.47
N PHE A 285 7.77 -2.08 5.44
CA PHE A 285 8.28 -1.43 4.25
C PHE A 285 9.62 -2.04 3.86
N VAL A 286 9.79 -2.37 2.58
CA VAL A 286 11.04 -2.88 2.03
C VAL A 286 11.55 -1.90 0.99
N PHE A 287 12.76 -1.40 1.20
CA PHE A 287 13.43 -0.45 0.31
C PHE A 287 14.39 -1.20 -0.63
N ALA A 288 14.65 -0.62 -1.80
CA ALA A 288 15.53 -1.15 -2.83
C ALA A 288 17.00 -1.19 -2.40
N ASP A 289 17.38 -0.37 -1.41
CA ASP A 289 18.68 -0.38 -0.75
C ASP A 289 18.84 -1.52 0.29
N GLY A 290 17.79 -2.31 0.50
CA GLY A 290 17.75 -3.42 1.45
C GLY A 290 17.34 -3.04 2.87
N ARG A 291 17.03 -1.77 3.16
CA ARG A 291 16.45 -1.39 4.46
C ARG A 291 15.04 -1.97 4.62
N VAL A 292 14.71 -2.34 5.84
CA VAL A 292 13.38 -2.80 6.23
C VAL A 292 12.92 -2.00 7.44
N VAL A 293 11.72 -1.44 7.36
CA VAL A 293 11.09 -0.67 8.44
C VAL A 293 9.75 -1.30 8.75
N THR A 294 9.51 -1.73 9.99
CA THR A 294 8.25 -2.31 10.42
C THR A 294 7.56 -1.39 11.41
N VAL A 295 6.30 -1.08 11.14
CA VAL A 295 5.40 -0.30 11.99
C VAL A 295 4.33 -1.24 12.51
N PRO A 296 4.01 -1.23 13.81
CA PRO A 296 4.54 -0.37 14.87
C PRO A 296 5.93 -0.83 15.32
N GLU A 297 6.74 0.09 15.85
CA GLU A 297 8.02 -0.32 16.45
C GLU A 297 7.75 -1.12 17.73
N PRO A 298 8.59 -2.10 18.10
CA PRO A 298 8.37 -2.91 19.30
C PRO A 298 8.17 -2.11 20.60
N ARG A 299 8.74 -0.89 20.66
CA ARG A 299 8.60 0.04 21.79
C ARG A 299 7.21 0.65 21.89
N ASP A 300 6.53 0.86 20.76
CA ASP A 300 5.19 1.46 20.71
C ASP A 300 4.09 0.50 21.19
N VAL A 301 4.38 -0.81 21.20
CA VAL A 301 3.45 -1.85 21.68
C VAL A 301 3.40 -1.91 23.21
N THR A 302 4.40 -1.34 23.91
CA THR A 302 4.56 -1.42 25.37
C THR A 302 4.40 -0.06 26.06
N THR A 303 3.22 0.55 25.95
CA THR A 303 2.88 1.72 26.77
C THR A 303 2.48 1.31 28.19
N GLY A 304 3.41 1.39 29.15
CA GLY A 304 3.29 1.69 30.60
C GLY A 304 2.23 1.03 31.51
N SER A 305 1.09 0.58 31.00
CA SER A 305 0.05 -0.16 31.73
C SER A 305 -0.01 -1.55 31.12
N GLY A 306 0.05 -2.61 31.93
CA GLY A 306 0.10 -4.02 31.52
C GLY A 306 -1.13 -4.56 30.75
N ALA A 307 -1.84 -3.71 30.01
CA ALA A 307 -2.88 -4.09 29.07
C ALA A 307 -2.30 -4.05 27.64
N THR A 308 -2.06 -5.22 27.06
CA THR A 308 -1.75 -5.36 25.62
C THR A 308 -2.97 -4.88 24.84
N ARG A 309 -2.96 -3.62 24.39
CA ARG A 309 -4.02 -3.12 23.52
C ARG A 309 -3.88 -3.83 22.17
N ALA A 310 -4.95 -4.44 21.67
CA ALA A 310 -5.00 -4.99 20.33
C ALA A 310 -4.68 -3.84 19.35
N LEU A 311 -3.45 -3.81 18.84
CA LEU A 311 -2.94 -2.71 18.06
C LEU A 311 -3.45 -2.86 16.63
N ARG A 312 -4.46 -2.07 16.30
CA ARG A 312 -5.11 -2.04 14.99
C ARG A 312 -4.59 -0.84 14.21
N LEU A 313 -3.82 -1.09 13.15
CA LEU A 313 -3.29 -0.06 12.25
C LEU A 313 -4.28 0.30 11.14
N GLY A 314 -5.14 -0.65 10.75
CA GLY A 314 -6.12 -0.47 9.68
C GLY A 314 -7.01 -1.69 9.51
N GLY A 315 -7.93 -1.61 8.54
CA GLY A 315 -8.83 -2.70 8.18
C GLY A 315 -8.71 -3.06 6.70
N LEU A 316 -9.05 -4.30 6.38
CA LEU A 316 -9.28 -4.74 5.00
C LEU A 316 -10.59 -4.15 4.47
N SER A 317 -10.65 -3.93 3.16
CA SER A 317 -11.88 -3.59 2.45
C SER A 317 -11.81 -4.11 1.02
N ASP A 318 -12.96 -4.31 0.39
CA ASP A 318 -13.05 -4.58 -1.04
C ASP A 318 -12.77 -3.32 -1.88
N ASP A 319 -12.84 -3.45 -3.21
CA ASP A 319 -12.60 -2.35 -4.15
C ASP A 319 -13.58 -1.17 -3.99
N PHE A 320 -14.70 -1.36 -3.30
CA PHE A 320 -15.72 -0.34 -3.02
C PHE A 320 -15.61 0.23 -1.60
N GLY A 321 -14.64 -0.21 -0.80
CA GLY A 321 -14.46 0.23 0.58
C GLY A 321 -15.38 -0.48 1.59
N ASN A 322 -16.02 -1.59 1.23
CA ASN A 322 -16.78 -2.39 2.18
C ASN A 322 -15.81 -3.27 3.00
N PRO A 323 -15.81 -3.19 4.35
CA PRO A 323 -14.88 -3.93 5.20
C PRO A 323 -15.10 -5.45 5.21
N CYS A 324 -16.26 -5.91 4.72
CA CYS A 324 -16.66 -7.31 4.66
C CYS A 324 -16.38 -7.85 3.25
N VAL A 325 -15.19 -8.43 3.05
CA VAL A 325 -14.75 -8.94 1.75
C VAL A 325 -15.50 -10.25 1.46
N ALA A 326 -16.39 -10.21 0.46
CA ALA A 326 -17.27 -11.32 0.12
C ALA A 326 -16.49 -12.60 -0.22
N GLY A 327 -16.97 -13.75 0.27
CA GLY A 327 -16.32 -15.04 0.06
C GLY A 327 -17.31 -16.20 0.00
N LYS A 328 -16.78 -17.41 0.07
CA LYS A 328 -17.58 -18.64 0.13
C LYS A 328 -17.53 -19.22 1.54
N ARG A 329 -18.70 -19.44 2.14
CA ARG A 329 -18.81 -20.12 3.43
C ARG A 329 -18.58 -21.63 3.25
N ILE A 330 -17.66 -22.17 4.05
CA ILE A 330 -17.42 -23.62 4.18
C ILE A 330 -17.75 -23.97 5.63
N THR A 331 -18.66 -24.92 5.84
CA THR A 331 -19.07 -25.35 7.18
C THR A 331 -19.09 -26.87 7.29
N ASN A 332 -18.56 -27.38 8.38
CA ASN A 332 -18.69 -28.75 8.84
C ASN A 332 -19.72 -28.87 9.99
N ALA A 333 -20.51 -27.83 10.30
CA ALA A 333 -21.42 -27.82 11.45
C ALA A 333 -22.44 -28.98 11.42
N ALA A 334 -22.90 -29.40 10.23
CA ALA A 334 -23.86 -30.49 10.08
C ALA A 334 -23.34 -31.83 10.66
N SER A 335 -22.03 -32.12 10.57
CA SER A 335 -21.47 -33.35 11.15
C SER A 335 -21.36 -33.32 12.67
N TYR A 336 -21.43 -32.13 13.29
CA TYR A 336 -21.40 -31.96 14.74
C TYR A 336 -22.79 -31.92 15.36
N LEU A 337 -23.83 -31.59 14.58
CA LEU A 337 -25.23 -31.59 15.02
C LEU A 337 -25.93 -32.94 14.85
N SER A 338 -25.29 -33.89 14.16
CA SER A 338 -25.79 -35.26 13.97
C SER A 338 -25.29 -36.27 15.02
N LEU A 339 -24.68 -35.79 16.10
CA LEU A 339 -24.25 -36.55 17.28
C LEU A 339 -25.14 -36.18 18.46
#